data_AF-A0A246K2L9-F1
#
_entry.id   AF-A0A246K2L9-F1
#
_cell.length_a   1.000
_cell.length_b   1.000
_cell.length_c   1.000
_cell.angle_alpha   90.00
_cell.angle_beta   90.00
_cell.angle_gamma   90.00
#
_symmetry.space_group_name_H-M   'P 1'
#
loop_
_entity.id
_entity.type
_entity.pdbx_description
1 polymer ?
#
loop_
_entity_poly.entity_id
_entity_poly.type
_entity_poly.pdbx_seq_one_letter_code
_entity_poly.pdbx_strand_id
1 'polypeptide(L)'
;MGAVTIRNLDDTIKHNARLAAAANGRSLEAELRALLERTYAHRQDERAARIRAMSGREFVEHLVKVANGAELDLPERTIDPDRDIFGAD
;
A
#
# COMPACT_ATOMS: atom_id res chain seq x y z
N MET A 1 18.58 10.83 2.97
CA MET A 1 18.81 10.51 4.39
C MET A 1 18.59 11.80 5.18
N GLY A 2 17.74 11.79 6.21
CA GLY A 2 17.38 13.00 6.95
C GLY A 2 17.54 12.77 8.46
N ALA A 3 17.84 13.85 9.19
CA ALA A 3 17.91 13.83 10.64
C ALA A 3 16.88 14.80 11.21
N VAL A 4 16.24 14.43 12.32
CA VAL A 4 15.25 15.25 13.03
C VAL A 4 15.71 15.42 14.47
N THR A 5 15.69 16.65 14.97
CA THR A 5 15.93 16.95 16.39
C THR A 5 14.63 17.43 17.02
N ILE A 6 14.16 16.73 18.05
CA ILE A 6 12.99 17.13 18.83
C ILE A 6 13.50 17.78 20.11
N ARG A 7 13.21 19.08 20.30
CA ARG A 7 13.57 19.86 21.49
C ARG A 7 12.37 20.00 22.42
N ASN A 8 12.64 20.26 23.70
CA ASN A 8 11.62 20.48 24.73
C ASN A 8 10.59 19.34 24.82
N LEU A 9 11.04 18.09 24.65
CA LEU A 9 10.20 16.91 24.85
C LEU A 9 9.99 16.66 26.33
N ASP A 10 8.74 16.45 26.74
CA ASP A 10 8.40 16.10 28.12
C ASP A 10 9.18 14.84 28.57
N ASP A 11 9.76 14.90 29.77
CA ASP A 11 10.60 13.82 30.31
C ASP A 11 9.82 12.51 30.51
N THR A 12 8.52 12.60 30.80
CA THR A 12 7.61 11.45 30.90
C THR A 12 7.46 10.78 29.55
N ILE A 13 7.30 11.56 28.48
CA ILE A 13 7.21 11.03 27.12
C ILE A 13 8.52 10.34 26.73
N LYS A 14 9.66 10.96 27.02
CA LYS A 14 10.98 10.38 26.77
C LYS A 14 11.19 9.08 27.55
N HIS A 15 10.73 9.01 28.79
CA HIS A 15 10.81 7.81 29.62
C HIS A 15 9.96 6.67 29.03
N ASN A 16 8.69 6.95 28.70
CA ASN A 16 7.78 5.95 28.13
C ASN A 16 8.26 5.43 26.78
N ALA A 17 8.82 6.30 25.93
CA ALA A 17 9.43 5.88 24.67
C ALA A 17 10.62 4.93 24.88
N ARG A 18 11.42 5.13 25.95
CA ARG A 18 12.53 4.23 26.30
C ARG A 18 12.02 2.87 26.77
N LEU A 19 10.94 2.83 27.55
CA LEU A 19 10.31 1.58 27.97
C LEU A 19 9.76 0.80 26.76
N ALA A 20 9.09 1.49 25.84
CA ALA A 20 8.61 0.88 24.60
C ALA A 20 9.77 0.32 23.75
N ALA A 21 10.86 1.07 23.60
CA ALA A 21 12.04 0.61 22.88
C ALA A 21 12.65 -0.66 23.51
N ALA A 22 12.79 -0.68 24.84
CA ALA A 22 13.29 -1.85 25.57
C ALA A 22 12.38 -3.07 25.41
N ALA A 23 11.05 -2.89 25.48
CA ALA A 23 10.08 -3.96 25.27
C ALA A 23 10.16 -4.56 23.85
N ASN A 24 10.51 -3.75 22.85
CA ASN A 24 10.70 -4.18 21.47
C ASN A 24 12.15 -4.60 21.13
N GLY A 25 13.07 -4.61 22.11
CA GLY A 25 14.47 -4.98 21.89
C GLY A 25 15.23 -4.01 20.97
N ARG A 26 14.84 -2.72 20.95
CA ARG A 26 15.38 -1.70 20.04
C ARG A 26 16.05 -0.56 20.81
N SER A 27 16.91 0.18 20.12
CA SER A 27 17.34 1.49 20.61
C SER A 27 16.18 2.48 20.55
N LEU A 28 16.23 3.54 21.37
CA LEU A 28 15.22 4.60 21.37
C LEU A 28 15.07 5.24 19.98
N GLU A 29 16.18 5.49 19.31
CA GLU A 29 16.20 6.04 17.95
C GLU A 29 15.54 5.10 16.94
N ALA A 30 15.85 3.80 16.99
CA ALA A 30 15.24 2.82 16.10
C ALA A 30 13.72 2.71 16.33
N GLU A 31 13.28 2.79 17.58
CA GLU A 31 11.86 2.78 17.91
C GLU A 31 11.14 4.04 17.42
N LEU A 32 11.74 5.22 17.62
CA LEU A 32 11.19 6.48 17.10
C LEU A 32 11.15 6.50 15.57
N ARG A 33 12.17 5.96 14.91
CA ARG A 33 12.16 5.80 13.45
C ARG A 33 11.01 4.89 13.01
N ALA A 34 10.88 3.72 13.63
CA ALA A 34 9.81 2.78 13.30
C ALA A 34 8.42 3.37 13.55
N LEU A 35 8.25 4.18 14.61
CA LEU A 35 7.03 4.94 14.86
C LEU A 35 6.75 5.93 13.72
N LEU A 36 7.72 6.76 13.35
CA LEU A 36 7.57 7.73 12.28
C LEU A 36 7.27 7.07 10.92
N GLU A 37 7.94 5.96 10.62
CA GLU A 37 7.66 5.16 9.42
C GLU A 37 6.24 4.61 9.46
N ARG A 38 5.82 3.97 10.56
CA ARG A 38 4.46 3.45 10.67
C ARG A 38 3.39 4.54 10.55
N THR A 39 3.62 5.71 11.12
CA THR A 39 2.65 6.80 11.19
C THR A 39 2.60 7.62 9.90
N TYR A 40 3.76 7.91 9.31
CA TYR A 40 3.90 8.90 8.24
C TYR A 40 4.53 8.37 6.97
N ALA A 41 5.04 7.13 6.92
CA ALA A 41 5.36 6.55 5.63
C ALA A 41 4.08 6.57 4.81
N HIS A 42 4.18 7.04 3.56
CA HIS A 42 3.18 6.71 2.57
C HIS A 42 3.03 5.19 2.65
N ARG A 43 1.85 4.70 3.03
CA ARG A 43 1.41 3.36 2.64
C ARG A 43 1.46 3.42 1.12
N GLN A 44 2.61 3.16 0.52
CA GLN A 44 2.74 3.03 -0.92
C GLN A 44 1.85 1.86 -1.24
N ASP A 45 0.62 2.18 -1.59
CA ASP A 45 -0.55 1.33 -1.69
C ASP A 45 -0.18 -0.14 -1.58
N GLU A 46 0.03 -0.67 -0.37
CA GLU A 46 0.42 -2.08 -0.27
C GLU A 46 -0.65 -2.94 -0.96
N ARG A 47 -1.88 -2.43 -0.96
CA ARG A 47 -2.98 -2.89 -1.79
C ARG A 47 -2.68 -2.83 -3.29
N ALA A 48 -2.29 -1.69 -3.85
CA ALA A 48 -1.98 -1.58 -5.27
C ALA A 48 -0.67 -2.32 -5.65
N ALA A 49 0.32 -2.40 -4.76
CA ALA A 49 1.50 -3.23 -4.94
C ALA A 49 1.14 -4.72 -4.96
N ARG A 50 0.27 -5.17 -4.03
CA ARG A 50 -0.31 -6.53 -4.05
C ARG A 50 -1.08 -6.78 -5.34
N ILE A 51 -1.93 -5.85 -5.77
CA ILE A 51 -2.69 -5.95 -7.03
C ILE A 51 -1.74 -6.05 -8.24
N ARG A 52 -0.70 -5.22 -8.31
CA ARG A 52 0.29 -5.25 -9.41
C ARG A 52 1.13 -6.53 -9.42
N ALA A 53 1.31 -7.17 -8.27
CA ALA A 53 2.07 -8.42 -8.14
C ALA A 53 1.21 -9.67 -8.42
N MET A 54 -0.12 -9.55 -8.47
CA MET A 54 -1.00 -10.66 -8.83
C MET A 54 -0.78 -11.07 -10.29
N SER A 55 -0.77 -12.37 -10.54
CA SER A 55 -0.97 -12.88 -11.89
C SER A 55 -2.35 -12.46 -12.42
N GLY A 56 -2.52 -12.45 -13.75
CA GLY A 56 -3.80 -12.09 -14.37
C GLY A 56 -4.98 -12.91 -13.84
N ARG A 57 -4.74 -14.20 -13.52
CA ARG A 57 -5.75 -15.08 -12.91
C ARG A 57 -6.13 -14.64 -11.50
N GLU A 58 -5.15 -14.42 -10.62
CA GLU A 58 -5.40 -14.00 -9.24
C GLU A 58 -6.10 -12.65 -9.17
N PHE A 59 -5.79 -11.74 -10.11
CA PHE A 59 -6.46 -10.46 -10.21
C PHE A 59 -7.95 -10.60 -10.55
N VAL A 60 -8.31 -11.46 -11.50
CA VAL A 60 -9.72 -11.74 -11.86
C VAL A 60 -10.46 -12.38 -10.69
N GLU A 61 -9.88 -13.38 -10.02
CA GLU A 61 -10.47 -14.01 -8.83
C GLU A 61 -10.70 -13.00 -7.70
N HIS A 62 -9.75 -12.07 -7.49
CA HIS A 62 -9.89 -10.98 -6.52
C HIS A 62 -11.05 -10.05 -6.86
N LEU A 63 -11.20 -9.65 -8.13
CA LEU A 63 -12.29 -8.78 -8.57
C LEU A 63 -13.66 -9.43 -8.38
N VAL A 64 -13.82 -10.71 -8.75
CA VAL A 64 -15.09 -11.45 -8.57
C VAL A 64 -15.49 -11.48 -7.10
N LYS A 65 -14.53 -11.74 -6.20
CA LYS A 65 -14.77 -11.78 -4.76
C LYS A 65 -15.15 -10.40 -4.21
N VAL A 66 -14.49 -9.33 -4.65
CA VAL A 66 -14.76 -7.96 -4.19
C VAL A 66 -16.09 -7.43 -4.72
N ALA A 67 -16.43 -7.76 -5.96
CA ALA A 67 -17.70 -7.37 -6.58
C ALA A 67 -18.90 -8.16 -6.04
N ASN A 68 -18.68 -9.14 -5.16
CA ASN A 68 -19.72 -10.02 -4.60
C ASN A 68 -20.61 -10.65 -5.69
N GLY A 69 -20.02 -11.02 -6.83
CA GLY A 69 -20.76 -11.58 -7.96
C GLY A 69 -21.63 -10.58 -8.73
N ALA A 70 -21.27 -9.28 -8.75
CA ALA A 70 -21.95 -8.30 -9.59
C ALA A 70 -21.96 -8.76 -11.06
N GLU A 71 -23.16 -8.82 -11.64
CA GLU A 71 -23.35 -9.01 -13.08
C GLU A 71 -23.08 -7.68 -13.80
N LEU A 72 -22.33 -7.76 -14.89
CA LEU A 72 -22.05 -6.62 -15.77
C LEU A 72 -22.79 -6.87 -17.07
N ASP A 73 -23.63 -5.93 -17.46
CA ASP A 73 -24.23 -5.94 -18.79
C ASP A 73 -23.12 -5.84 -19.83
N LEU A 74 -23.02 -6.88 -20.67
CA LEU A 74 -22.09 -6.86 -21.78
C LEU A 74 -22.58 -5.83 -22.80
N PRO A 75 -21.75 -4.83 -23.16
CA PRO A 75 -22.14 -3.87 -24.18
C PRO A 75 -22.34 -4.58 -25.53
N GLU A 76 -23.19 -4.01 -26.37
CA GLU A 76 -23.37 -4.48 -27.75
C GLU A 76 -22.02 -4.49 -28.47
N ARG A 77 -21.75 -5.55 -29.24
CA ARG A 77 -20.49 -5.69 -29.97
C ARG A 77 -20.45 -4.65 -31.09
N THR A 78 -19.80 -3.52 -30.85
CA THR A 78 -19.57 -2.51 -31.89
C THR A 78 -18.32 -2.88 -32.69
N ILE A 79 -18.44 -2.89 -34.02
CA ILE A 79 -17.28 -2.85 -34.91
C ILE A 79 -16.77 -1.41 -34.86
N ASP A 80 -15.59 -1.21 -34.27
CA ASP A 80 -14.92 0.07 -34.31
C ASP A 80 -14.34 0.25 -35.73
N PRO A 81 -14.85 1.21 -36.53
CA PRO A 81 -14.41 1.40 -37.90
C PRO A 81 -12.95 1.88 -37.98
N ASP A 82 -12.40 2.44 -36.90
CA ASP A 82 -11.03 2.96 -36.84
C ASP A 82 -10.03 1.91 -36.29
N ARG A 83 -10.50 0.70 -35.99
CA ARG A 83 -9.64 -0.37 -35.48
C ARG A 83 -8.93 -1.06 -36.64
N ASP A 84 -7.64 -0.78 -36.80
CA ASP A 84 -6.77 -1.54 -37.69
C ASP A 84 -6.94 -3.04 -37.44
N ILE A 85 -7.40 -3.74 -38.49
CA ILE A 85 -7.61 -5.19 -38.44
C ILE A 85 -6.22 -5.84 -38.48
N PHE A 86 -5.78 -6.37 -37.34
CA PHE A 86 -4.55 -7.16 -37.28
C PHE A 86 -4.64 -8.33 -38.28
N GLY A 87 -3.76 -8.33 -39.29
CA GLY A 87 -3.66 -9.38 -40.32
C GLY A 87 -4.33 -9.07 -41.66
N ALA A 88 -4.66 -7.81 -41.95
CA ALA A 88 -5.00 -7.38 -43.31
C ALA A 88 -3.73 -7.08 -44.13
N ASP A 89 -2.95 -8.12 -44.40
CA ASP A 89 -1.98 -8.25 -45.52
C ASP A 89 -1.72 -9.74 -45.78
#